data_AF-A0A2D4JGL3-F1
#
_entry.id   AF-A0A2D4JGL3-F1
#
_cell.length_a   1.000
_cell.length_b   1.000
_cell.length_c   1.000
_cell.angle_alpha   90.00
_cell.angle_beta   90.00
_cell.angle_gamma   90.00
#
_symmetry.space_group_name_H-M   'P 1'
#
loop_
_entity.id
_entity.type
_entity.pdbx_description
1 polymer ?
#
loop_
_entity_poly.entity_id
_entity_poly.type
_entity_poly.pdbx_seq_one_letter_code
_entity_poly.pdbx_strand_id
1 'polypeptide(L)'
;LKQMEGQIKQLGKDLETFPQPEDPHDKFVTKMSSFLVQAKEQFKQLSTIHKSMENLYRDVMEYYAIDLKKVSVEEFLTDLSNFKTMFTQAAKDNMRRKEMEEKQRRARIAQEKAEIDKLEPPQTKKHPLDVITEKDETGVM
;
A
#
# COMPACT_ATOMS: atom_id res chain seq x y z
N LEU A 1 18.59 21.84 8.92
CA LEU A 1 18.20 23.17 9.47
C LEU A 1 19.35 24.00 9.99
N LYS A 2 20.31 23.44 10.74
CA LYS A 2 21.44 24.19 11.32
C LYS A 2 22.24 25.02 10.30
N GLN A 3 22.50 24.47 9.11
CA GLN A 3 23.20 25.20 8.04
C GLN A 3 22.41 26.44 7.57
N MET A 4 21.11 26.28 7.29
CA MET A 4 20.23 27.36 6.87
C MET A 4 20.15 28.46 7.94
N GLU A 5 20.02 28.08 9.21
CA GLU A 5 20.06 29.02 10.33
C GLU A 5 21.37 29.81 10.38
N GLY A 6 22.49 29.12 10.20
CA GLY A 6 23.82 29.72 10.15
C GLY A 6 23.95 30.73 9.01
N GLN A 7 23.49 30.38 7.81
CA GLN A 7 23.53 31.26 6.63
C GLN A 7 22.63 32.50 6.80
N ILE A 8 21.43 32.33 7.36
CA ILE A 8 20.52 33.45 7.66
C ILE A 8 21.14 34.39 8.71
N LYS A 9 21.78 33.83 9.75
CA LYS A 9 22.49 34.63 10.77
C LYS A 9 23.69 35.36 10.17
N GLN A 10 24.46 34.70 9.30
CA GLN A 10 25.61 35.31 8.65
C GLN A 10 25.17 36.49 7.76
N LEU A 11 24.17 36.28 6.90
CA LEU A 11 23.61 37.36 6.08
C LEU A 11 23.11 38.53 6.92
N GLY A 12 22.48 38.26 8.08
CA GLY A 12 22.08 39.30 9.02
C GLY A 12 23.25 40.17 9.48
N LYS A 13 24.36 39.54 9.87
CA LYS A 13 25.59 40.25 10.26
C LYS A 13 26.20 41.03 9.10
N ASP A 14 26.26 40.41 7.93
CA ASP A 14 26.85 41.03 6.74
C ASP A 14 26.09 42.32 6.37
N LEU A 15 24.76 42.31 6.47
CA LEU A 15 23.91 43.48 6.23
C LEU A 15 24.03 44.55 7.32
N GLU A 16 24.24 44.18 8.58
CA GLU A 16 24.48 45.13 9.68
C GLU A 16 25.80 45.88 9.52
N THR A 17 26.83 45.20 8.99
CA THR A 17 28.17 45.77 8.78
C THR A 17 28.40 46.33 7.38
N PHE A 18 27.40 46.25 6.50
CA PHE A 18 27.57 46.65 5.10
C PHE A 18 27.75 48.17 4.98
N PRO A 19 28.74 48.64 4.19
CA PRO A 19 28.97 50.08 4.00
C PRO A 19 27.77 50.75 3.33
N GLN A 20 27.64 52.07 3.49
CA GLN A 20 26.61 52.81 2.76
C GLN A 20 26.87 52.74 1.25
N PRO A 21 25.83 52.57 0.42
CA PRO A 21 26.00 52.52 -1.03
C PRO A 21 26.48 53.86 -1.56
N GLU A 22 27.60 53.87 -2.29
CA GLU A 22 28.10 55.06 -3.00
C GLU A 22 27.44 55.22 -4.38
N ASP A 23 27.01 54.10 -4.99
CA ASP A 23 26.29 54.07 -6.26
C ASP A 23 24.77 54.03 -6.01
N PRO A 24 23.99 54.98 -6.56
CA PRO A 24 22.52 54.96 -6.52
C PRO A 24 21.87 53.69 -7.10
N HIS A 25 22.57 52.93 -7.94
CA HIS A 25 22.09 51.66 -8.51
C HIS A 25 22.33 50.46 -7.60
N ASP A 26 23.18 50.59 -6.58
CA ASP A 26 23.39 49.53 -5.61
C ASP A 26 22.16 49.40 -4.70
N LYS A 27 21.43 48.30 -4.91
CA LYS A 27 20.23 47.93 -4.14
C LYS A 27 20.46 46.72 -3.26
N PHE A 28 21.71 46.32 -3.03
CA PHE A 28 22.06 45.12 -2.29
C PHE A 28 21.40 45.11 -0.91
N VAL A 29 21.68 46.13 -0.08
CA VAL A 29 21.12 46.22 1.28
C VAL A 29 19.59 46.20 1.27
N THR A 30 18.97 46.97 0.36
CA THR A 30 17.50 47.04 0.24
C THR A 30 16.88 45.70 -0.13
N LYS A 31 17.42 45.01 -1.13
CA LYS A 31 16.89 43.71 -1.61
C LYS A 31 17.18 42.60 -0.62
N MET A 32 18.40 42.53 -0.10
CA MET A 32 18.82 41.48 0.82
C MET A 32 18.20 41.62 2.20
N SER A 33 17.88 42.83 2.66
CA SER A 33 17.11 43.03 3.90
C SER A 33 15.68 42.50 3.77
N SER A 34 15.02 42.76 2.65
CA SER A 34 13.69 42.20 2.37
C SER A 34 13.73 40.67 2.28
N PHE A 35 14.72 40.13 1.58
CA PHE A 35 14.95 38.69 1.54
C PHE A 35 15.21 38.11 2.93
N LEU A 36 16.03 38.75 3.76
CA LEU A 36 16.37 38.27 5.10
C LEU A 36 15.13 38.14 5.99
N VAL A 37 14.20 39.10 5.92
CA VAL A 37 12.93 39.05 6.66
C VAL A 37 12.12 37.82 6.23
N GLN A 38 11.96 37.62 4.92
CA GLN A 38 11.23 36.48 4.37
C GLN A 38 11.92 35.15 4.73
N ALA A 39 13.24 35.08 4.60
CA ALA A 39 14.02 33.88 4.92
C ALA A 39 13.91 33.51 6.42
N LYS A 40 13.94 34.50 7.32
CA LYS A 40 13.73 34.28 8.76
C LYS A 40 12.33 33.74 9.05
N GLU A 41 11.30 34.28 8.40
CA GLU A 41 9.93 33.81 8.55
C GLU A 41 9.77 32.36 8.07
N GLN A 42 10.22 32.06 6.86
CA GLN A 42 10.16 30.72 6.28
C GLN A 42 10.96 29.71 7.12
N PHE A 43 12.15 30.09 7.60
CA PHE A 43 12.93 29.25 8.50
C PHE A 43 12.19 28.95 9.81
N LYS A 44 11.51 29.95 10.41
CA LYS A 44 10.72 29.74 11.63
C LYS A 44 9.57 28.75 11.41
N GLN A 45 8.86 28.86 10.28
CA GLN A 45 7.80 27.93 9.92
C GLN A 45 8.37 26.51 9.77
N LEU A 46 9.45 26.36 9.00
CA LEU A 46 10.09 25.07 8.77
C LEU A 46 10.63 24.44 10.07
N SER A 47 11.23 25.25 10.96
CA SER A 47 11.70 24.81 12.28
C SER A 47 10.55 24.31 13.16
N THR A 48 9.39 24.96 13.08
CA THR A 48 8.19 24.54 13.81
C THR A 48 7.68 23.18 13.31
N ILE A 49 7.62 22.99 11.98
CA ILE A 49 7.20 21.72 11.37
C ILE A 49 8.20 20.62 11.73
N HIS A 50 9.50 20.89 11.65
CA HIS A 50 10.54 19.91 12.01
C HIS A 50 10.45 19.48 13.47
N LYS A 51 10.28 20.42 14.39
CA LYS A 51 10.11 20.11 15.82
C LYS A 51 8.84 19.30 16.09
N SER A 52 7.74 19.65 15.41
CA SER A 52 6.50 18.87 15.48
C SER A 52 6.71 17.44 15.00
N MET A 53 7.38 17.26 13.86
CA MET A 53 7.73 15.97 13.29
C MET A 53 8.62 15.14 14.24
N GLU A 54 9.66 15.73 14.82
CA GLU A 54 10.52 15.05 15.81
C GLU A 54 9.75 14.60 17.06
N ASN A 55 8.76 15.39 17.49
CA ASN A 55 7.90 15.01 18.60
C ASN A 55 7.03 13.80 18.26
N LEU A 56 6.34 13.84 17.11
CA LEU A 56 5.51 12.74 16.66
C LEU A 56 6.31 11.44 16.52
N TYR A 57 7.53 11.51 15.97
CA TYR A 57 8.38 10.31 15.88
C TYR A 57 8.79 9.80 17.24
N ARG A 58 9.14 10.67 18.18
CA ARG A 58 9.46 10.23 19.54
C ARG A 58 8.26 9.58 20.22
N ASP A 59 7.08 10.17 20.11
CA ASP A 59 5.86 9.64 20.73
C ASP A 59 5.50 8.26 20.17
N VAL A 60 5.65 8.06 18.84
CA VAL A 60 5.44 6.75 18.19
C VAL A 60 6.47 5.72 18.66
N MET A 61 7.75 6.10 18.70
CA MET A 61 8.82 5.20 19.09
C MET A 61 8.70 4.81 20.56
N GLU A 62 8.35 5.75 21.44
CA GLU A 62 8.06 5.48 22.85
C GLU A 62 6.86 4.54 23.01
N TYR A 63 5.77 4.79 22.28
CA TYR A 63 4.58 3.94 22.30
C TYR A 63 4.88 2.49 21.90
N TYR A 64 5.75 2.26 20.92
CA TYR A 64 6.19 0.93 20.51
C TYR A 64 7.44 0.41 21.24
N ALA A 65 7.92 1.12 22.26
CA ALA A 65 9.13 0.78 23.04
C ALA A 65 10.39 0.59 22.17
N ILE A 66 10.55 1.43 21.15
CA ILE A 66 11.70 1.44 20.23
C ILE A 66 12.74 2.45 20.72
N ASP A 67 14.00 2.01 20.77
CA ASP A 67 15.13 2.85 21.13
C ASP A 67 15.59 3.71 19.93
N LEU A 68 15.27 5.00 19.98
CA LEU A 68 15.67 6.02 19.00
C LEU A 68 17.19 6.15 18.81
N LYS A 69 18.01 5.62 19.72
CA LYS A 69 19.48 5.59 19.57
C LYS A 69 19.98 4.41 18.75
N LYS A 70 19.16 3.37 18.63
CA LYS A 70 19.50 2.13 17.93
C LYS A 70 18.85 2.04 16.57
N VAL A 71 17.65 2.61 16.42
CA VAL A 71 16.88 2.59 15.19
C VAL A 71 16.58 4.03 14.80
N SER A 72 17.01 4.40 13.59
CA SER A 72 16.66 5.69 13.00
C SER A 72 15.20 5.70 12.56
N VAL A 73 14.62 6.90 12.44
CA VAL A 73 13.25 7.06 11.93
C VAL A 73 13.11 6.49 10.52
N GLU A 74 14.13 6.68 9.68
CA GLU A 74 14.12 6.21 8.29
C GLU A 74 14.12 4.67 8.21
N GLU A 75 14.92 4.00 9.03
CA GLU A 75 14.93 2.53 9.14
C GLU A 75 13.57 2.01 9.60
N PHE A 76 13.01 2.59 10.66
CA PHE A 76 11.70 2.20 11.17
C PHE A 76 10.58 2.33 10.12
N LEU A 77 10.51 3.46 9.42
CA LEU A 77 9.50 3.68 8.39
C LEU A 77 9.71 2.76 7.17
N THR A 78 10.96 2.43 6.85
CA THR A 78 11.30 1.48 5.79
C THR A 78 10.82 0.08 6.16
N ASP A 79 11.13 -0.38 7.37
CA ASP A 79 10.68 -1.67 7.87
C ASP A 79 9.15 -1.77 7.92
N LEU A 80 8.48 -0.71 8.37
CA LEU A 80 7.02 -0.65 8.38
C LEU A 80 6.42 -0.70 6.97
N SER A 81 7.03 -0.01 6.01
CA SER A 81 6.61 -0.04 4.60
C SER A 81 6.79 -1.43 3.98
N ASN A 82 7.91 -2.08 4.28
CA ASN A 82 8.19 -3.45 3.86
C ASN A 82 7.18 -4.43 4.47
N PHE A 83 6.92 -4.31 5.78
CA PHE A 83 5.91 -5.11 6.47
C PHE A 83 4.53 -4.96 5.83
N LYS A 84 4.07 -3.73 5.58
CA LYS A 84 2.79 -3.47 4.91
C LYS A 84 2.72 -4.15 3.54
N THR A 85 3.79 -4.07 2.76
CA THR A 85 3.87 -4.67 1.42
C THR A 85 3.79 -6.19 1.50
N MET A 86 4.59 -6.80 2.37
CA MET A 86 4.60 -8.24 2.61
C MET A 86 3.24 -8.74 3.10
N PHE A 87 2.63 -8.05 4.05
CA PHE A 87 1.32 -8.40 4.59
C PHE A 87 0.23 -8.36 3.52
N THR A 88 0.23 -7.31 2.69
CA THR A 88 -0.72 -7.17 1.57
C THR A 88 -0.54 -8.30 0.55
N GLN A 89 0.71 -8.68 0.26
CA GLN A 89 1.01 -9.79 -0.66
C GLN A 89 0.57 -11.13 -0.08
N ALA A 90 0.88 -11.40 1.19
CA ALA A 90 0.47 -12.61 1.88
C ALA A 90 -1.07 -12.77 1.92
N ALA A 91 -1.80 -11.67 2.10
CA ALA A 91 -3.26 -11.69 2.03
C ALA A 91 -3.78 -12.14 0.65
N LYS A 92 -3.20 -11.62 -0.44
CA LYS A 92 -3.53 -12.04 -1.82
C LYS A 92 -3.22 -13.50 -2.06
N ASP A 93 -2.06 -13.97 -1.62
CA ASP A 93 -1.65 -15.36 -1.81
C ASP A 93 -2.51 -16.32 -0.98
N ASN A 94 -2.95 -15.90 0.21
CA ASN A 94 -3.94 -16.64 1.00
C ASN A 94 -5.29 -16.77 0.28
N MET A 95 -5.77 -15.72 -0.39
CA MET A 95 -7.00 -15.80 -1.18
C MET A 95 -6.85 -16.78 -2.35
N ARG A 96 -5.77 -16.65 -3.14
CA ARG A 96 -5.48 -17.55 -4.26
C ARG A 96 -5.39 -19.01 -3.81
N ARG A 97 -4.74 -19.27 -2.68
CA ARG A 97 -4.65 -20.61 -2.09
C ARG A 97 -6.03 -21.18 -1.76
N LYS A 98 -6.89 -20.40 -1.11
CA LYS A 98 -8.28 -20.82 -0.80
C LYS A 98 -9.09 -21.14 -2.06
N GLU A 99 -8.97 -20.32 -3.11
CA GLU A 99 -9.64 -20.56 -4.39
C GLU A 99 -9.15 -21.84 -5.08
N MET A 100 -7.84 -22.09 -5.07
CA MET A 100 -7.26 -23.31 -5.62
C MET A 100 -7.70 -24.56 -4.85
N GLU A 101 -7.70 -24.50 -3.52
CA GLU A 101 -8.17 -25.60 -2.67
C GLU A 101 -9.64 -25.94 -2.93
N GLU A 102 -10.51 -24.93 -3.03
CA GLU A 102 -11.94 -25.15 -3.33
C GLU A 102 -12.14 -25.70 -4.75
N LYS A 103 -11.37 -25.21 -5.74
CA LYS A 103 -11.40 -25.75 -7.11
C LYS A 103 -10.98 -27.22 -7.14
N GLN A 104 -9.91 -27.59 -6.44
CA GLN A 104 -9.46 -28.97 -6.33
C GLN A 104 -10.48 -29.85 -5.61
N ARG A 105 -11.14 -29.34 -4.57
CA ARG A 105 -12.20 -30.06 -3.86
C ARG A 105 -13.38 -30.38 -4.79
N ARG A 106 -13.83 -29.39 -5.57
CA ARG A 106 -14.91 -29.58 -6.56
C ARG A 106 -14.52 -30.58 -7.65
N ALA A 107 -13.30 -30.52 -8.15
CA ALA A 107 -12.80 -31.46 -9.14
C ALA A 107 -12.79 -32.90 -8.62
N ARG A 108 -12.35 -33.13 -7.37
CA ARG A 108 -12.37 -34.45 -6.73
C ARG A 108 -13.79 -35.00 -6.58
N ILE A 109 -14.73 -34.19 -6.09
CA ILE A 109 -16.15 -34.59 -5.95
C ILE A 109 -16.75 -34.96 -7.31
N ALA A 110 -16.45 -34.20 -8.37
CA ALA A 110 -16.94 -34.48 -9.71
C ALA A 110 -16.33 -35.77 -10.30
N GLN A 111 -15.05 -36.04 -10.06
CA GLN A 111 -14.38 -37.27 -10.48
C GLN A 111 -14.96 -38.50 -9.77
N GLU A 112 -15.10 -38.44 -8.45
CA GLU A 112 -15.68 -39.53 -7.65
C GLU A 112 -17.13 -39.83 -8.08
N LYS A 113 -17.94 -38.79 -8.30
CA LYS A 113 -19.31 -38.96 -8.82
C LYS A 113 -19.31 -39.61 -10.22
N ALA A 114 -18.43 -39.17 -11.12
CA ALA A 114 -18.34 -39.75 -12.46
C ALA A 114 -17.83 -41.20 -12.46
N GLU A 115 -17.03 -41.61 -11.48
CA GLU A 115 -16.61 -43.00 -11.29
C GLU A 115 -17.75 -43.88 -10.74
N ILE A 116 -18.51 -43.38 -9.77
CA ILE A 116 -19.71 -44.07 -9.26
C ILE A 116 -20.73 -44.27 -10.39
N ASP A 117 -21.05 -43.23 -11.16
CA ASP A 117 -22.00 -43.29 -12.29
C ASP A 117 -21.55 -44.25 -13.41
N LYS A 118 -20.23 -44.49 -13.57
CA LYS A 118 -19.69 -45.47 -14.53
C LYS A 118 -19.76 -46.91 -14.03
N LEU A 119 -19.67 -47.11 -12.72
CA LEU A 119 -19.69 -48.43 -12.07
C LEU A 119 -21.14 -48.89 -11.79
N GLU A 120 -22.11 -47.97 -11.77
CA GLU A 120 -23.52 -48.35 -11.74
C GLU A 120 -23.92 -49.10 -13.03
N PRO A 121 -24.44 -50.34 -12.93
CA PRO A 121 -24.82 -51.12 -14.10
C PRO A 121 -26.04 -50.48 -14.79
N PRO A 122 -26.22 -50.63 -16.12
CA PRO A 122 -27.33 -50.05 -16.88
C PRO A 122 -28.71 -50.71 -16.59
N GLN A 123 -28.96 -51.13 -15.36
CA GLN A 123 -30.22 -51.79 -14.97
C GLN A 123 -31.38 -50.81 -14.76
N THR A 124 -31.12 -49.52 -14.56
CA THR A 124 -32.18 -48.47 -14.52
C THR A 124 -32.57 -47.94 -15.91
N LYS A 125 -32.00 -48.48 -17.00
CA LYS A 125 -32.50 -48.30 -18.38
C LYS A 125 -33.32 -49.49 -18.88
N LYS A 126 -33.87 -50.33 -18.01
CA LYS A 126 -34.81 -51.38 -18.39
C LYS A 126 -36.24 -50.92 -18.13
N HIS A 127 -36.87 -50.37 -19.17
CA HIS A 127 -38.21 -50.76 -19.61
C HIS A 127 -38.47 -50.23 -21.04
N PRO A 128 -38.05 -50.97 -22.08
CA PRO A 128 -38.79 -51.04 -23.33
C PRO A 128 -39.77 -52.24 -23.26
N LEU A 129 -41.07 -51.92 -23.26
CA LEU A 129 -42.26 -52.66 -23.74
C LEU A 129 -42.50 -54.12 -23.33
N ASP A 130 -43.73 -54.42 -22.86
CA ASP A 130 -44.63 -55.44 -23.46
C ASP A 130 -45.89 -55.66 -22.60
N VAL A 131 -47.07 -55.32 -23.12
CA VAL A 131 -48.23 -56.22 -23.21
C VAL A 131 -49.03 -55.81 -24.45
N ILE A 132 -48.79 -56.52 -25.54
CA ILE A 132 -49.78 -56.75 -26.58
C ILE A 132 -50.83 -57.68 -25.97
N THR A 133 -52.06 -57.22 -25.85
CA THR A 133 -53.25 -58.10 -25.87
C THR A 133 -54.22 -57.52 -26.89
N GLU A 134 -54.08 -58.07 -28.11
CA GLU A 134 -55.12 -58.50 -29.05
C GLU A 134 -56.30 -57.60 -29.46
N LYS A 135 -56.67 -57.80 -30.72
CA LYS A 135 -57.82 -57.32 -31.52
C LYS A 135 -57.69 -55.91 -32.12
N ASP A 136 -57.91 -55.69 -33.41
CA ASP A 136 -58.42 -56.54 -34.50
C ASP A 136 -57.98 -55.86 -35.82
N GLU A 137 -57.58 -56.71 -36.77
CA GLU A 137 -57.87 -56.65 -38.20
C GLU A 137 -57.52 -55.43 -39.09
N THR A 138 -57.13 -55.80 -40.32
CA THR A 138 -57.05 -55.04 -41.59
C THR A 138 -55.89 -54.05 -41.76
N GLY A 139 -55.03 -54.12 -42.78
CA GLY A 139 -54.90 -54.99 -43.95
C GLY A 139 -53.97 -54.32 -44.98
N VAL A 140 -53.00 -55.08 -45.51
CA VAL A 140 -52.60 -55.20 -46.94
C VAL A 140 -52.49 -53.89 -47.76
N MET A 141 -51.37 -53.47 -48.37
CA MET A 141 -50.21 -54.15 -48.98
C MET A 141 -48.90 -53.43 -48.64
#